data_AF-A0AAW9DJD3-F1
#
_entry.id   AF-A0AAW9DJD3-F1
#
_cell.length_a   1.000
_cell.length_b   1.000
_cell.length_c   1.000
_cell.angle_alpha   90.00
_cell.angle_beta   90.00
_cell.angle_gamma   90.00
#
_symmetry.space_group_name_H-M   'P 1'
#
loop_
_entity.id
_entity.type
_entity.pdbx_description
1 polymer ?
#
loop_
_entity_poly.entity_id
_entity_poly.type
_entity_poly.pdbx_seq_one_letter_code
_entity_poly.pdbx_strand_id
1 'polypeptide(L)'
;MGDIKNVAKQFGVDATVFRIVNMRGMSSILLPAILYWDFSHFVVLEKYNELEVTILDPNYGRKTLNKDTFIKFFSGYCMELRPNQSFTKRKSSLRDKVSRIRNTKIWNLKF
;
A
#
# COMPACT_ATOMS: atom_id res chain seq x y z
N MET A 1 11.62 -0.70 -1.66
CA MET A 1 10.85 -1.27 -0.53
C MET A 1 11.48 -0.99 0.85
N GLY A 2 12.81 -0.87 0.98
CA GLY A 2 13.45 -0.55 2.26
C GLY A 2 12.95 0.73 2.92
N ASP A 3 12.79 1.82 2.15
CA ASP A 3 12.32 3.10 2.70
C ASP A 3 10.89 3.01 3.24
N ILE A 4 9.98 2.34 2.52
CA ILE A 4 8.60 2.12 2.98
C ILE A 4 8.59 1.36 4.31
N LYS A 5 9.42 0.32 4.45
CA LYS A 5 9.58 -0.42 5.70
C LYS A 5 10.10 0.46 6.84
N ASN A 6 11.10 1.30 6.57
CA ASN A 6 11.66 2.23 7.56
C ASN A 6 10.62 3.26 8.01
N VAL A 7 9.84 3.79 7.08
CA VAL A 7 8.75 4.73 7.37
C VAL A 7 7.65 4.03 8.18
N ALA A 8 7.24 2.82 7.80
CA ALA A 8 6.23 2.04 8.53
C ALA A 8 6.62 1.83 10.00
N LYS A 9 7.90 1.50 10.26
CA LYS A 9 8.42 1.33 11.62
C LYS A 9 8.27 2.59 12.48
N GLN A 10 8.45 3.78 11.91
CA GLN A 10 8.24 5.05 12.62
C GLN A 10 6.79 5.28 13.05
N PHE A 11 5.83 4.59 12.42
CA PHE A 11 4.42 4.62 12.78
C PHE A 11 4.00 3.44 13.68
N GLY A 12 4.94 2.63 14.17
CA GLY A 12 4.61 1.42 14.93
C GLY A 12 3.98 0.33 14.06
N VAL A 13 4.34 0.27 12.78
CA VAL A 13 3.86 -0.75 11.85
C VAL A 13 5.03 -1.62 11.42
N ASP A 14 4.92 -2.91 11.67
CA ASP A 14 5.85 -3.91 11.17
C ASP A 14 5.58 -4.16 9.69
N ALA A 15 6.63 -4.15 8.88
CA ALA A 15 6.55 -4.39 7.45
C ALA A 15 7.42 -5.59 7.06
N THR A 16 6.78 -6.62 6.51
CA THR A 16 7.42 -7.85 6.06
C THR A 16 7.30 -7.94 4.55
N VAL A 17 8.43 -8.13 3.87
CA VAL A 17 8.48 -8.21 2.41
C VAL A 17 8.61 -9.68 2.02
N PHE A 18 7.79 -10.11 1.07
CA PHE A 18 7.83 -11.45 0.50
C PHE A 18 8.09 -11.39 -0.99
N ARG A 19 8.80 -12.40 -1.49
CA ARG A 19 8.90 -12.71 -2.90
C ARG A 19 7.99 -13.90 -3.20
N ILE A 20 6.95 -13.66 -3.98
CA ILE A 20 5.99 -14.66 -4.42
C ILE A 20 6.52 -15.30 -5.70
N VAL A 21 6.90 -16.57 -5.59
CA VAL A 21 7.39 -17.38 -6.73
C VAL A 21 6.24 -18.15 -7.39
N ASN A 22 5.17 -18.43 -6.64
CA ASN A 22 3.98 -19.13 -7.12
C ASN A 22 2.72 -18.38 -6.72
N MET A 23 1.82 -18.13 -7.68
CA MET A 23 0.58 -17.38 -7.48
C MET A 23 -0.38 -18.00 -6.46
N ARG A 24 -0.26 -19.30 -6.16
CA ARG A 24 -1.01 -19.93 -5.06
C ARG A 24 -0.68 -19.31 -3.70
N GLY A 25 0.53 -18.80 -3.53
CA GLY A 25 0.96 -18.13 -2.29
C GLY A 25 0.28 -16.78 -2.06
N MET A 26 -0.30 -16.15 -3.09
CA MET A 26 -1.01 -14.88 -2.94
C MET A 26 -2.23 -14.98 -2.04
N SER A 27 -2.93 -16.13 -2.05
CA SER A 27 -4.12 -16.34 -1.22
C SER A 27 -3.82 -16.40 0.28
N SER A 28 -2.54 -16.53 0.66
CA SER A 28 -2.08 -16.53 2.05
C SER A 28 -1.58 -15.17 2.54
N ILE A 29 -1.52 -14.16 1.66
CA ILE A 29 -1.05 -12.82 2.01
C ILE A 29 -2.13 -12.09 2.81
N LEU A 30 -1.69 -11.39 3.85
CA LEU A 30 -2.53 -10.49 4.63
C LEU A 30 -2.90 -9.25 3.82
N LEU A 31 -4.19 -8.97 3.72
CA LEU A 31 -4.71 -7.79 3.06
C LEU A 31 -5.13 -6.71 4.07
N PRO A 32 -4.97 -5.41 3.73
CA PRO A 32 -4.37 -4.92 2.50
C PRO A 32 -2.83 -5.07 2.47
N ALA A 33 -2.27 -5.28 1.29
CA ALA A 33 -0.83 -5.42 1.08
C ALA A 33 -0.31 -4.42 0.04
N ILE A 34 0.96 -4.00 0.13
CA ILE A 34 1.59 -3.20 -0.92
C ILE A 34 2.27 -4.14 -1.92
N LEU A 35 2.01 -3.95 -3.21
CA LEU A 35 2.64 -4.71 -4.29
C LEU A 35 3.63 -3.83 -5.03
N TYR A 36 4.75 -4.43 -5.46
CA TYR A 36 5.55 -3.84 -6.53
C TYR A 36 4.90 -4.21 -7.87
N TRP A 37 4.65 -3.19 -8.68
CA TRP A 37 3.76 -3.24 -9.83
C TRP A 37 4.48 -2.80 -11.09
N ASP A 38 4.39 -3.64 -12.13
CA ASP A 38 4.94 -3.47 -13.46
C ASP A 38 6.40 -2.99 -13.47
N PHE A 39 7.18 -3.45 -12.48
CA PHE A 39 8.57 -3.06 -12.24
C PHE A 39 8.81 -1.54 -12.22
N SER A 40 7.77 -0.76 -11.90
CA SER A 40 7.81 0.71 -12.04
C SER A 40 7.35 1.43 -10.79
N HIS A 41 6.32 0.94 -10.10
CA HIS A 41 5.75 1.64 -8.94
C HIS A 41 5.07 0.70 -7.94
N PHE A 42 4.42 1.28 -6.93
CA PHE A 42 3.72 0.54 -5.88
C PHE A 42 2.22 0.76 -5.94
N VAL A 43 1.47 -0.30 -5.72
CA VAL A 43 0.00 -0.27 -5.60
C VAL A 43 -0.43 -0.98 -4.31
N VAL A 44 -1.63 -0.71 -3.81
CA VAL A 44 -2.20 -1.45 -2.67
C VAL A 44 -3.14 -2.52 -3.18
N LEU A 45 -2.89 -3.78 -2.84
CA LEU A 45 -3.83 -4.87 -3.01
C LEU A 45 -4.88 -4.81 -1.90
N GLU A 46 -6.12 -4.52 -2.29
CA GLU A 46 -7.26 -4.44 -1.37
C GLU A 46 -7.98 -5.79 -1.28
N LYS A 47 -8.13 -6.48 -2.41
CA LYS A 47 -8.87 -7.74 -2.52
C LYS A 47 -8.20 -8.66 -3.52
N TYR A 48 -8.09 -9.95 -3.19
CA TYR A 48 -7.61 -10.99 -4.09
C TYR A 48 -8.50 -12.23 -3.96
N ASN A 49 -9.20 -12.60 -5.02
CA ASN A 49 -9.92 -13.87 -5.11
C ASN A 49 -9.79 -14.46 -6.51
N GLU A 50 -10.49 -15.56 -6.79
CA GLU A 50 -10.40 -16.26 -8.07
C GLU A 50 -11.01 -15.49 -9.26
N LEU A 51 -12.03 -14.67 -9.01
CA LEU A 51 -12.76 -13.95 -10.06
C LEU A 51 -12.17 -12.57 -10.37
N GLU A 52 -11.81 -11.84 -9.32
CA GLU A 52 -11.40 -10.46 -9.40
C GLU A 52 -10.29 -10.11 -8.39
N VAL A 53 -9.47 -9.15 -8.79
CA VAL A 53 -8.42 -8.57 -7.96
C VAL A 53 -8.62 -7.07 -7.92
N THR A 54 -8.72 -6.49 -6.73
CA THR A 54 -8.90 -5.04 -6.56
C THR A 54 -7.62 -4.43 -6.04
N ILE A 55 -7.12 -3.43 -6.78
CA ILE A 55 -5.96 -2.63 -6.40
C ILE A 55 -6.32 -1.16 -6.25
N LEU A 56 -5.59 -0.45 -5.40
CA LEU A 56 -5.59 1.01 -5.30
C LEU A 56 -4.26 1.49 -5.89
N ASP A 57 -4.33 2.04 -7.09
CA ASP A 57 -3.20 2.59 -7.82
C ASP A 57 -3.10 4.09 -7.53
N PRO A 58 -1.97 4.62 -7.01
CA PRO A 58 -1.82 6.04 -6.72
C PRO A 58 -2.05 6.96 -7.93
N ASN A 59 -1.80 6.48 -9.15
CA ASN A 59 -1.92 7.27 -10.37
C ASN A 59 -3.35 7.30 -10.92
N TYR A 60 -4.13 6.24 -10.68
CA TYR A 60 -5.43 6.03 -11.33
C TYR A 60 -6.59 5.73 -10.36
N GLY A 61 -6.31 5.62 -9.07
CA GLY A 61 -7.29 5.26 -8.05
C GLY A 61 -7.61 3.76 -8.00
N ARG A 62 -8.83 3.45 -7.55
CA ARG A 62 -9.29 2.07 -7.34
C ARG A 62 -9.62 1.39 -8.68
N LYS A 63 -9.04 0.22 -8.91
CA LYS A 63 -9.25 -0.60 -10.10
C LYS A 63 -9.57 -2.04 -9.72
N THR A 64 -10.52 -2.64 -10.44
CA THR A 64 -10.76 -4.08 -10.41
C THR A 64 -10.23 -4.69 -11.69
N LEU A 65 -9.40 -5.72 -11.55
CA LEU A 65 -8.72 -6.42 -12.63
C LEU A 65 -9.16 -7.89 -12.63
N ASN A 66 -9.14 -8.51 -13.80
CA ASN A 66 -9.17 -9.97 -13.87
C ASN A 66 -7.80 -10.55 -13.45
N LYS A 67 -7.77 -11.86 -13.23
CA LYS A 67 -6.59 -12.57 -12.73
C LYS A 67 -5.39 -12.48 -13.69
N ASP A 68 -5.62 -12.64 -14.99
CA ASP A 68 -4.55 -12.64 -15.99
C ASP A 68 -3.85 -11.29 -16.09
N THR A 69 -4.64 -10.21 -16.08
CA THR A 69 -4.12 -8.83 -16.06
C THR A 69 -3.30 -8.61 -14.80
N PHE A 70 -3.79 -9.07 -13.65
CA PHE A 70 -3.05 -8.96 -12.41
C PHE A 70 -1.69 -9.68 -12.47
N ILE A 71 -1.69 -10.94 -12.92
CA ILE A 71 -0.46 -11.75 -13.03
C ILE A 71 0.55 -11.09 -13.97
N LYS A 72 0.09 -10.53 -15.09
CA LYS A 72 0.95 -9.85 -16.07
C LYS A 72 1.73 -8.68 -15.48
N PHE A 73 1.09 -7.88 -14.62
CA PHE A 73 1.71 -6.67 -14.05
C PHE A 73 2.34 -6.91 -12.68
N PHE A 74 1.99 -7.98 -11.98
CA PHE A 74 2.55 -8.25 -10.67
C PHE A 74 4.03 -8.66 -10.77
N SER A 75 4.93 -7.87 -10.18
CA SER A 75 6.38 -8.11 -10.24
C SER A 75 6.88 -9.21 -9.30
N GLY A 76 5.99 -9.88 -8.56
CA GLY A 76 6.35 -10.96 -7.64
C GLY A 76 6.79 -10.50 -6.24
N TYR A 77 6.76 -9.20 -5.94
CA TYR A 77 7.12 -8.68 -4.61
C TYR A 77 5.91 -8.04 -3.93
N CYS A 78 5.64 -8.44 -2.69
CA CYS A 78 4.62 -7.85 -1.85
C CYS A 78 5.18 -7.47 -0.47
N MET A 79 4.50 -6.56 0.20
CA MET A 79 4.79 -6.14 1.56
C MET A 79 3.51 -6.17 2.38
N GLU A 80 3.53 -6.98 3.44
CA GLU A 80 2.50 -6.99 4.47
C GLU A 80 2.80 -5.94 5.51
N LEU A 81 1.75 -5.34 6.06
CA LEU A 81 1.81 -4.31 7.09
C LEU A 81 0.98 -4.75 8.29
N ARG A 82 1.61 -4.80 9.46
CA ARG A 82 0.96 -5.17 10.73
C ARG A 82 1.18 -4.07 11.77
N PRO A 83 0.13 -3.42 12.27
CA PRO A 83 0.22 -2.61 13.48
C PRO A 83 0.82 -3.42 14.62
N ASN A 84 1.84 -2.88 15.29
CA ASN A 84 2.44 -3.50 16.48
C ASN A 84 2.01 -2.74 17.75
N GLN A 85 2.58 -3.10 18.89
CA GLN A 85 2.21 -2.50 20.20
C GLN A 85 2.46 -0.99 20.28
N SER A 86 3.35 -0.44 19.46
CA SER A 86 3.62 1.00 19.37
C SER A 86 2.68 1.73 18.40
N PHE A 87 1.82 1.01 17.67
CA PHE A 87 0.86 1.63 16.75
C PHE A 87 -0.19 2.42 17.53
N THR A 88 -0.34 3.69 17.18
CA THR A 88 -1.41 4.53 17.73
C THR A 88 -2.39 4.92 16.62
N LYS A 89 -3.63 4.42 16.71
CA LYS A 89 -4.70 4.82 15.80
C LYS A 89 -5.05 6.30 16.02
N ARG A 90 -4.64 7.16 15.09
CA ARG A 90 -5.04 8.57 15.13
C ARG A 90 -6.49 8.72 14.70
N LYS A 91 -7.31 9.37 15.51
CA LYS A 91 -8.62 9.88 15.07
C LYS A 91 -8.36 10.98 14.04
N SER A 92 -8.79 10.80 12.80
CA SER A 92 -8.67 11.90 11.82
C SER A 92 -9.76 12.92 12.10
N SER A 93 -9.43 14.08 12.69
CA SER A 93 -10.35 15.21 12.64
C SER A 93 -10.20 15.91 11.28
N LEU A 94 -11.28 16.50 10.77
CA LEU A 94 -11.23 17.32 9.54
C LEU A 94 -10.26 18.51 9.68
N ARG A 95 -10.03 19.01 10.91
CA ARG A 95 -9.08 20.09 11.21
C ARG A 95 -7.62 19.67 10.99
N ASP A 96 -7.27 18.42 11.31
CA ASP A 96 -5.90 17.90 11.13
C ASP A 96 -5.52 17.70 9.66
N LYS A 97 -6.51 17.48 8.79
CA LYS A 97 -6.30 17.28 7.35
C LYS A 97 -5.91 18.59 6.63
N VAL A 98 -6.53 19.70 7.00
CA VAL A 98 -6.31 21.01 6.37
C VAL A 98 -5.04 21.69 6.88
N SER A 99 -4.74 21.58 8.17
CA SER A 99 -3.54 22.19 8.77
C SER A 99 -2.24 21.56 8.27
N ARG A 100 -2.23 20.25 8.00
CA ARG A 100 -1.04 19.51 7.53
C ARG A 100 -0.66 19.85 6.09
N ILE A 101 -1.62 20.08 5.19
CA ILE A 101 -1.32 20.47 3.80
C ILE A 101 -0.71 21.87 3.78
N ARG A 102 -1.28 22.79 4.57
CA ARG A 102 -0.82 24.19 4.69
C ARG A 102 0.60 24.35 5.24
N ASN A 103 1.06 23.43 6.09
CA ASN A 103 2.40 23.50 6.72
C ASN A 103 3.46 22.61 6.05
N THR A 104 3.18 22.05 4.88
CA THR A 104 4.22 21.36 4.10
C THR A 104 5.00 22.35 3.25
N LYS A 105 6.34 22.24 3.21
CA LYS A 105 7.23 23.03 2.34
C LYS A 105 6.91 22.96 0.84
N ILE A 106 5.98 22.08 0.45
CA ILE A 106 5.55 21.83 -0.93
C ILE A 106 4.55 22.90 -1.40
N TRP A 107 3.73 23.45 -0.49
CA TRP A 107 2.66 24.39 -0.82
C TRP A 107 2.79 25.66 0.03
N ASN A 108 3.83 26.44 -0.24
CA ASN A 108 4.07 27.72 0.43
C ASN A 108 3.15 28.81 -0.15
N LEU A 109 1.84 28.68 0.04
CA LEU A 109 0.86 29.71 -0.31
C LEU A 109 0.77 30.71 0.85
N LYS A 110 1.54 31.79 0.73
CA LYS A 110 1.32 33.02 1.50
C LYS A 110 0.11 33.72 0.88
N PHE A 111 -0.97 33.89 1.66
CA PHE A 111 -1.93 34.96 1.41
C PHE A 111 -1.48 36.17 2.21
#